data_AF-A0A2G5KSA6-F1
#
_entry.id   AF-A0A2G5KSA6-F1
#
_cell.length_a   1.000
_cell.length_b   1.000
_cell.length_c   1.000
_cell.angle_alpha   90.00
_cell.angle_beta   90.00
_cell.angle_gamma   90.00
#
_symmetry.space_group_name_H-M   'P 1'
#
loop_
_entity.id
_entity.type
_entity.pdbx_description
1 polymer ?
#
loop_
_entity_poly.entity_id
_entity_poly.type
_entity_poly.pdbx_seq_one_letter_code
_entity_poly.pdbx_strand_id
1 'polypeptide(L)'
;MTIMEPLSEELKDNQYYVALLDELIKENDLPLKHRLQKADTYARFINDQAGLLMDETIVYIRDNEVSFPIASSVVTEQWKERMFS
;
A
#
# COMPACT_ATOMS: atom_id res chain seq x y z
N MET A 1 1.25 3.40 -27.08
CA MET A 1 1.44 2.73 -25.78
C MET A 1 0.44 3.33 -24.82
N THR A 2 -0.59 2.57 -24.50
CA THR A 2 -1.65 2.96 -23.58
C THR A 2 -1.09 2.83 -22.18
N ILE A 3 -1.14 3.89 -21.39
CA ILE A 3 -0.59 4.00 -20.02
C ILE A 3 -1.04 2.81 -19.12
N MET A 4 -2.14 2.15 -19.48
CA MET A 4 -2.70 0.95 -18.85
C MET A 4 -1.84 -0.33 -18.90
N GLU A 5 -1.00 -0.54 -19.92
CA GLU A 5 -0.22 -1.79 -20.05
C GLU A 5 0.84 -1.95 -18.93
N PRO A 6 1.72 -0.96 -18.66
CA PRO A 6 2.66 -1.02 -17.55
C PRO A 6 1.96 -0.95 -16.18
N LEU A 7 0.85 -0.22 -16.09
CA LEU A 7 -0.03 -0.26 -14.92
C LEU A 7 -0.46 -1.69 -14.61
N SER A 8 -0.83 -2.50 -15.60
CA SER A 8 -1.36 -3.84 -15.34
C SER A 8 -0.38 -4.82 -14.68
N GLU A 9 0.93 -4.65 -14.84
CA GLU A 9 1.92 -5.56 -14.23
C GLU A 9 2.24 -5.14 -12.80
N GLU A 10 2.48 -3.85 -12.56
CA GLU A 10 2.68 -3.31 -11.20
C GLU A 10 1.41 -3.45 -10.34
N LEU A 11 0.23 -3.41 -10.98
CA LEU A 11 -1.06 -3.57 -10.35
C LEU A 11 -1.52 -5.05 -10.20
N LYS A 12 -0.83 -6.03 -10.77
CA LYS A 12 -1.29 -7.43 -10.72
C LYS A 12 -0.91 -8.14 -9.44
N ASP A 13 0.12 -7.65 -8.76
CA ASP A 13 0.64 -8.24 -7.54
C ASP A 13 0.66 -7.15 -6.48
N ASN A 14 -0.29 -7.20 -5.54
CA ASN A 14 -0.29 -6.33 -4.35
C ASN A 14 1.00 -6.48 -3.50
N GLN A 15 1.91 -7.37 -3.90
CA GLN A 15 3.27 -7.55 -3.37
C GLN A 15 4.05 -6.24 -3.21
N TYR A 16 3.90 -5.28 -4.13
CA TYR A 16 4.53 -3.96 -3.98
C TYR A 16 4.12 -3.31 -2.64
N TYR A 17 2.81 -3.20 -2.41
CA TYR A 17 2.30 -2.62 -1.18
C TYR A 17 2.54 -3.52 0.03
N VAL A 18 2.50 -4.85 -0.11
CA VAL A 18 2.84 -5.77 0.98
C VAL A 18 4.25 -5.52 1.51
N ALA A 19 5.24 -5.40 0.61
CA ALA A 19 6.63 -5.13 0.99
C ALA A 19 6.78 -3.74 1.62
N LEU A 20 6.22 -2.73 0.97
CA LEU A 20 6.27 -1.34 1.43
C LEU A 20 5.66 -1.18 2.83
N LEU A 21 4.48 -1.77 3.05
CA LEU A 21 3.77 -1.71 4.33
C LEU A 21 4.55 -2.41 5.46
N ASP A 22 5.17 -3.57 5.18
CA ASP A 22 5.99 -4.26 6.17
C ASP A 22 7.19 -3.42 6.62
N GLU A 23 7.83 -2.71 5.68
CA GLU A 23 8.93 -1.79 5.97
C GLU A 23 8.45 -0.57 6.78
N LEU A 24 7.38 0.08 6.33
CA LEU A 24 6.83 1.25 7.02
C LEU A 24 6.41 0.93 8.46
N ILE A 25 5.79 -0.22 8.70
CA ILE A 25 5.41 -0.63 10.05
C ILE A 25 6.66 -0.94 10.90
N LYS A 26 7.68 -1.62 10.35
CA LYS A 26 8.94 -1.87 11.09
C LYS A 26 9.62 -0.57 11.52
N GLU A 27 9.60 0.45 10.66
CA GLU A 27 10.26 1.74 10.91
C GLU A 27 9.48 2.62 11.90
N ASN A 28 8.15 2.61 11.84
CA ASN A 28 7.32 3.56 12.58
C ASN A 28 6.63 2.94 13.81
N ASP A 29 6.24 1.67 13.78
CA ASP A 29 5.54 1.00 14.89
C ASP A 29 5.86 -0.50 14.96
N LEU A 30 7.10 -0.82 15.30
CA LEU A 30 7.53 -2.19 15.59
C LEU A 30 6.67 -2.87 16.68
N PRO A 31 6.20 -2.18 17.75
CA PRO A 31 5.24 -2.75 18.69
C PRO A 31 3.92 -3.22 18.06
N LEU A 32 3.34 -2.49 17.09
CA LEU A 32 2.16 -2.93 16.34
C LEU A 32 2.43 -4.24 15.60
N LYS A 33 3.56 -4.34 14.90
CA LYS A 33 3.96 -5.58 14.24
C LYS A 33 4.03 -6.75 15.22
N HIS A 34 4.70 -6.57 16.36
CA HIS A 34 4.79 -7.62 17.37
C HIS A 34 3.43 -8.00 17.97
N ARG A 35 2.52 -7.04 18.19
CA ARG A 35 1.15 -7.32 18.68
C ARG A 35 0.35 -8.15 17.68
N LEU A 36 0.38 -7.77 16.41
CA LEU A 36 -0.34 -8.48 15.34
C LEU A 36 0.27 -9.86 15.04
N GLN A 37 1.59 -10.00 15.13
CA GLN A 37 2.25 -11.30 14.98
C GLN A 37 1.89 -12.26 16.12
N LYS A 38 1.80 -11.79 17.37
CA LYS A 38 1.33 -12.61 18.50
C LYS A 38 -0.10 -13.11 18.33
N ALA A 39 -0.92 -12.38 17.56
CA ALA A 39 -2.29 -12.75 17.25
C ALA A 39 -2.41 -13.57 15.95
N ASP A 40 -1.30 -13.89 15.27
CA ASP A 40 -1.25 -14.52 13.95
C ASP A 40 -2.07 -13.76 12.86
N THR A 41 -2.29 -12.45 13.06
CA THR A 41 -3.11 -11.61 12.14
C THR A 41 -2.28 -10.67 11.29
N TYR A 42 -0.98 -10.54 11.54
CA TYR A 42 -0.13 -9.57 10.84
C TYR A 42 -0.12 -9.75 9.31
N ALA A 43 0.00 -10.99 8.84
CA ALA A 43 -0.01 -11.28 7.41
C ALA A 43 -1.35 -10.90 6.76
N ARG A 44 -2.47 -11.16 7.44
CA ARG A 44 -3.80 -10.74 6.98
C ARG A 44 -3.92 -9.22 6.94
N PHE A 45 -3.53 -8.56 8.03
CA PHE A 45 -3.55 -7.10 8.12
C PHE A 45 -2.79 -6.45 6.96
N ILE A 46 -1.56 -6.88 6.68
CA ILE A 46 -0.78 -6.33 5.57
C ILE A 46 -1.44 -6.58 4.22
N ASN A 47 -1.96 -7.79 3.97
CA ASN A 47 -2.62 -8.09 2.70
C ASN A 47 -3.89 -7.24 2.50
N ASP A 48 -4.68 -7.04 3.56
CA ASP A 48 -5.88 -6.23 3.51
C ASP A 48 -5.53 -4.75 3.25
N GLN A 49 -4.54 -4.21 3.95
CA GLN A 49 -4.06 -2.84 3.74
C GLN A 49 -3.44 -2.66 2.35
N ALA A 50 -2.72 -3.66 1.84
CA ALA A 50 -2.14 -3.62 0.50
C ALA A 50 -3.22 -3.58 -0.57
N GLY A 51 -4.30 -4.36 -0.42
CA GLY A 51 -5.45 -4.31 -1.32
C GLY A 51 -6.16 -2.95 -1.31
N LEU A 52 -6.31 -2.34 -0.13
CA LEU A 52 -6.91 -1.02 0.00
C LEU A 52 -6.07 0.08 -0.67
N LEU A 53 -4.78 0.14 -0.37
CA LEU A 53 -3.87 1.10 -0.99
C LEU A 53 -3.85 0.97 -2.51
N MET A 54 -3.92 -0.27 -2.96
CA MET A 54 -3.96 -0.61 -4.36
C MET A 54 -5.21 -0.06 -5.07
N ASP A 55 -6.39 -0.30 -4.50
CA ASP A 55 -7.65 0.25 -5.01
C ASP A 55 -7.64 1.78 -4.97
N GLU A 56 -7.18 2.38 -3.86
CA GLU A 56 -7.02 3.84 -3.70
C GLU A 56 -6.09 4.41 -4.78
N THR A 57 -4.99 3.71 -5.11
CA THR A 57 -4.05 4.13 -6.16
C THR A 57 -4.70 4.15 -7.53
N ILE A 58 -5.44 3.09 -7.88
CA ILE A 58 -6.14 2.99 -9.16
C ILE A 58 -7.16 4.11 -9.31
N VAL A 59 -7.92 4.40 -8.25
CA VAL A 59 -8.87 5.52 -8.22
C VAL A 59 -8.12 6.84 -8.42
N TYR A 60 -7.04 7.07 -7.68
CA TYR A 60 -6.27 8.32 -7.78
C TYR A 60 -5.68 8.55 -9.18
N ILE A 61 -5.17 7.50 -9.82
CA ILE A 61 -4.66 7.55 -11.21
C ILE A 61 -5.77 7.95 -12.17
N ARG A 62 -6.95 7.35 -12.04
CA ARG A 62 -8.10 7.62 -12.91
C ARG A 62 -8.61 9.04 -12.75
N ASP A 63 -8.69 9.52 -11.52
CA ASP A 63 -9.27 10.83 -11.22
C ASP A 63 -8.33 11.99 -11.55
N ASN A 64 -7.01 11.76 -11.51
CA ASN A 64 -6.00 12.81 -11.67
C ASN A 64 -5.13 12.67 -12.93
N GLU A 65 -5.32 11.59 -13.70
CA GLU A 65 -4.53 11.25 -14.91
C GLU A 65 -3.00 11.25 -14.65
N VAL A 66 -2.58 10.82 -13.46
CA VAL A 66 -1.18 10.76 -13.04
C VAL A 66 -0.57 9.37 -13.20
N SER A 67 0.76 9.29 -13.15
CA SER A 67 1.48 8.01 -13.15
C SER A 67 1.39 7.28 -11.81
N PHE A 68 1.61 5.96 -11.82
CA PHE A 68 1.61 5.12 -10.63
C PHE A 68 2.54 5.62 -9.51
N PRO A 69 3.81 6.01 -9.75
CA PRO A 69 4.68 6.46 -8.67
C PRO A 69 4.14 7.69 -7.94
N ILE A 70 3.49 8.60 -8.66
CA ILE A 70 2.89 9.81 -8.07
C ILE A 70 1.68 9.43 -7.22
N ALA A 71 0.75 8.63 -7.79
CA ALA A 71 -0.44 8.19 -7.08
C ALA A 71 -0.09 7.36 -5.83
N SER A 72 0.81 6.38 -5.98
CA SER A 72 1.31 5.52 -4.91
C SER A 72 1.92 6.31 -3.76
N SER A 73 2.78 7.30 -4.07
CA SER A 73 3.37 8.16 -3.06
C SER A 73 2.30 8.92 -2.27
N VAL A 74 1.29 9.47 -2.94
CA VAL A 74 0.23 10.24 -2.29
C VAL A 74 -0.62 9.35 -1.38
N VAL A 75 -1.10 8.21 -1.87
CA VAL A 75 -1.95 7.31 -1.06
C VAL A 75 -1.18 6.68 0.10
N THR A 76 0.11 6.39 -0.10
CA THR A 76 0.99 5.84 0.96
C THR A 76 1.20 6.86 2.08
N GLU A 77 1.46 8.12 1.76
CA GLU A 77 1.59 9.15 2.80
C GLU A 77 0.29 9.35 3.57
N GLN A 78 -0.86 9.38 2.88
CA GLN A 78 -2.18 9.44 3.54
C GLN A 78 -2.44 8.23 4.44
N TRP A 79 -1.99 7.03 4.05
CA TRP A 79 -2.07 5.85 4.88
C TRP A 79 -1.16 5.92 6.11
N LYS A 80 0.09 6.38 5.94
CA LYS A 80 1.03 6.57 7.06
C LYS A 80 0.47 7.54 8.10
N GLU A 81 -0.09 8.68 7.65
CA GLU A 81 -0.74 9.65 8.54
C GLU A 81 -1.90 9.02 9.30
N ARG A 82 -2.77 8.24 8.64
CA ARG A 82 -3.90 7.54 9.29
C ARG A 82 -3.45 6.51 10.34
N MET A 83 -2.29 5.89 10.14
CA MET A 83 -1.82 4.76 10.94
C MET A 83 -0.94 5.15 12.13
N PHE A 84 -0.14 6.20 11.98
CA PHE A 84 0.91 6.54 12.95
C PHE A 84 0.79 7.95 13.56
N SER A 85 -0.18 8.77 13.12
CA SER A 85 -0.52 10.04 13.77
C SER A 85 -1.54 9.86 14.90
#